data_AF-A0A0M4AVH4-F1
#
_entry.id   AF-A0A0M4AVH4-F1
#
_cell.length_a   1.000
_cell.length_b   1.000
_cell.length_c   1.000
_cell.angle_alpha   90.00
_cell.angle_beta   90.00
_cell.angle_gamma   90.00
#
_symmetry.space_group_name_H-M   'P 1'
#
loop_
_entity.id
_entity.type
_entity.pdbx_description
1 polymer ?
#
loop_
_entity_poly.entity_id
_entity_poly.type
_entity_poly.pdbx_seq_one_letter_code
_entity_poly.pdbx_strand_id
1 'polypeptide(L)'
;LSGWASSVDDSPPDTISRRFRYDVALVSALKDLEEDIMEGLIESGMEDSACTSGFSVMIKESCDGMGDVSEKHGGGPVIPEKAVRFSITIMTVSVLADDEEEEVTIFTEPKPNSELSCKPLCLIFVDESDHETLTALLGPIIA
;
A
#
# COMPACT_ATOMS: atom_id res chain seq x y z
N LEU A 1 14.52 2.72 6.08
CA LEU A 1 14.93 3.86 6.92
C LEU A 1 14.95 5.22 6.22
N SER A 2 14.83 5.31 4.87
CA SER A 2 14.69 6.62 4.19
C SER A 2 15.80 7.64 4.48
N GLY A 3 17.04 7.18 4.67
CA GLY A 3 18.19 8.06 4.94
C GLY A 3 18.38 8.47 6.41
N TRP A 4 17.73 7.78 7.36
CA TRP A 4 17.97 8.01 8.80
C TRP A 4 19.47 7.98 9.12
N ALA A 5 19.95 9.06 9.77
CA ALA A 5 21.32 9.17 10.22
C ALA A 5 21.68 8.01 11.17
N SER A 6 22.82 7.37 10.92
CA SER A 6 23.35 6.28 11.74
C SER A 6 24.51 6.77 12.61
N SER A 7 24.39 7.98 13.17
CA SER A 7 25.37 8.52 14.11
C SER A 7 25.11 7.97 15.51
N VAL A 8 26.16 7.73 16.29
CA VAL A 8 26.06 7.38 17.72
C VAL A 8 25.58 8.54 18.58
N ASP A 9 25.68 9.77 18.07
CA ASP A 9 25.20 10.97 18.77
C ASP A 9 23.69 11.22 18.54
N ASP A 10 23.07 10.52 17.59
CA ASP A 10 21.65 10.61 17.24
C ASP A 10 20.85 9.41 17.81
N SER A 11 19.51 9.49 17.75
CA SER A 11 18.64 8.38 18.16
C SER A 11 18.94 7.12 17.31
N PRO A 12 19.26 5.97 17.94
CA PRO A 12 19.70 4.78 17.21
C PRO A 12 18.56 4.18 16.39
N PRO A 13 18.81 3.78 15.13
CA PRO A 13 17.81 3.09 14.31
C PRO A 13 17.73 1.61 14.70
N ASP A 14 17.19 1.32 15.89
CA ASP A 14 16.97 -0.04 16.41
C ASP A 14 15.75 -0.72 15.76
N THR A 15 15.73 -0.69 14.43
CA THR A 15 14.63 -1.18 13.60
C THR A 15 15.13 -1.59 12.23
N ILE A 16 14.44 -2.55 11.62
CA ILE A 16 14.64 -2.95 10.25
C ILE A 16 13.32 -2.76 9.50
N SER A 17 13.37 -2.03 8.39
CA SER A 17 12.19 -1.81 7.54
C SER A 17 12.50 -1.94 6.06
N ARG A 18 11.52 -2.48 5.31
CA ARG A 18 11.52 -2.54 3.85
C ARG A 18 10.15 -2.09 3.35
N ARG A 19 10.15 -1.25 2.31
CA ARG A 19 8.94 -0.76 1.68
C ARG A 19 9.12 -0.58 0.19
N PHE A 20 8.03 -0.65 -0.54
CA PHE A 20 7.95 -0.09 -1.88
C PHE A 20 7.67 1.42 -1.79
N ARG A 21 8.04 2.17 -2.84
CA ARG A 21 7.54 3.54 -3.00
C ARG A 21 6.05 3.45 -3.32
N TYR A 22 5.22 4.26 -2.66
CA TYR A 22 3.76 4.10 -2.68
C TYR A 22 3.19 4.12 -4.10
N ASP A 23 3.54 5.14 -4.87
CA ASP A 23 3.15 5.33 -6.26
C ASP A 23 3.56 4.16 -7.17
N VAL A 24 4.77 3.61 -7.01
CA VAL A 24 5.25 2.46 -7.80
C VAL A 24 4.45 1.21 -7.44
N ALA A 25 4.17 0.98 -6.16
CA ALA A 25 3.34 -0.14 -5.71
C ALA A 25 1.90 -0.01 -6.22
N LEU A 26 1.34 1.20 -6.19
CA LEU A 26 -0.01 1.47 -6.68
C LEU A 26 -0.12 1.26 -8.19
N VAL A 27 0.82 1.81 -8.97
CA VAL A 27 0.84 1.61 -10.43
C VAL A 27 1.02 0.13 -10.76
N SER A 28 1.89 -0.59 -10.05
CA SER A 28 2.04 -2.03 -10.24
C SER A 28 0.74 -2.78 -9.92
N ALA A 29 0.08 -2.46 -8.81
CA ALA A 29 -1.17 -3.10 -8.42
C ALA A 29 -2.31 -2.80 -9.41
N LEU A 30 -2.40 -1.58 -9.95
CA LEU A 30 -3.36 -1.23 -10.99
C LEU A 30 -3.05 -1.95 -12.31
N LYS A 31 -1.77 -2.13 -12.64
CA LYS A 31 -1.36 -2.89 -13.82
C LYS A 31 -1.65 -4.38 -13.73
N ASP A 32 -1.62 -4.94 -12.53
CA ASP A 32 -2.09 -6.31 -12.31
C ASP A 32 -3.59 -6.48 -12.60
N LEU A 33 -4.39 -5.41 -12.51
CA LEU A 33 -5.84 -5.38 -12.76
C LEU A 33 -6.21 -4.96 -14.19
N GLU A 34 -5.23 -4.86 -15.10
CA GLU A 34 -5.47 -4.35 -16.46
C GLU A 34 -6.55 -5.16 -17.21
N GLU A 35 -6.51 -6.49 -17.12
CA GLU A 35 -7.50 -7.35 -17.78
C GLU A 35 -8.91 -7.14 -17.22
N ASP A 36 -9.06 -7.09 -15.89
CA ASP A 36 -10.36 -6.89 -15.23
C ASP A 36 -10.96 -5.50 -15.54
N ILE A 37 -10.11 -4.47 -15.58
CA ILE A 37 -10.53 -3.09 -15.90
C ILE A 37 -11.01 -3.00 -17.35
N MET A 38 -10.28 -3.63 -18.30
CA MET A 38 -10.67 -3.66 -19.71
C MET A 38 -11.96 -4.45 -19.91
N GLU A 39 -12.15 -5.57 -19.21
CA GLU A 39 -13.40 -6.32 -19.22
C GLU A 39 -14.56 -5.46 -18.69
N GLY A 40 -14.36 -4.76 -17.58
CA GLY A 40 -15.37 -3.86 -17.00
C GLY A 40 -15.77 -2.70 -17.91
N LEU A 41 -14.84 -2.15 -18.70
CA LEU A 41 -15.15 -1.12 -19.71
C LEU A 41 -16.05 -1.68 -20.82
N ILE A 42 -15.70 -2.86 -21.34
CA ILE A 42 -16.48 -3.54 -22.39
C ILE A 42 -17.89 -3.88 -21.89
N GLU A 43 -18.01 -4.42 -20.68
CA GLU A 43 -19.30 -4.76 -20.07
C GLU A 43 -20.18 -3.53 -19.83
N SER A 44 -19.56 -2.40 -19.52
CA SER A 44 -20.24 -1.12 -19.33
C SER A 44 -20.60 -0.41 -20.64
N GLY A 45 -20.24 -0.98 -21.80
CA GLY A 45 -20.51 -0.42 -23.12
C GLY A 45 -19.70 0.84 -23.44
N MET A 46 -18.60 1.07 -22.72
CA MET A 46 -17.73 2.22 -22.91
C MET A 46 -16.70 1.93 -24.01
N GLU A 47 -16.51 2.89 -24.94
CA GLU A 47 -15.47 2.77 -25.95
C GLU A 47 -14.09 3.07 -25.35
N ASP A 48 -13.15 2.14 -25.47
CA ASP A 48 -11.75 2.27 -25.01
C ASP A 48 -11.06 3.56 -25.50
N SER A 49 -11.44 4.06 -26.69
CA SER A 49 -10.87 5.28 -27.28
C SER A 49 -11.40 6.58 -26.67
N ALA A 50 -12.57 6.55 -26.03
CA ALA A 50 -13.19 7.73 -25.42
C ALA A 50 -12.80 7.87 -23.93
N CYS A 51 -12.56 6.74 -23.25
CA CYS A 51 -12.36 6.71 -21.80
C CYS A 51 -10.88 6.65 -21.42
N THR A 52 -10.10 7.67 -21.81
CA THR A 52 -8.65 7.74 -21.48
C THR A 52 -8.33 8.62 -20.26
N SER A 53 -9.34 9.33 -19.75
CA SER A 53 -9.28 10.19 -18.57
C SER A 53 -10.53 9.98 -17.70
N GLY A 54 -10.57 10.59 -16.51
CA GLY A 54 -11.74 10.51 -15.63
C GLY A 54 -11.79 9.27 -14.74
N PHE A 55 -10.72 8.47 -14.68
CA PHE A 55 -10.63 7.35 -13.75
C PHE A 55 -10.50 7.82 -12.30
N SER A 56 -11.26 7.18 -11.42
CA SER A 56 -11.16 7.27 -9.98
C SER A 56 -10.88 5.89 -9.42
N VAL A 57 -10.00 5.82 -8.42
CA VAL A 57 -9.60 4.56 -7.79
C VAL A 57 -9.82 4.70 -6.29
N MET A 58 -10.67 3.83 -5.74
CA MET A 58 -10.84 3.73 -4.30
C MET A 58 -9.83 2.73 -3.74
N ILE A 59 -8.98 3.19 -2.83
CA ILE A 59 -7.95 2.36 -2.20
C ILE A 59 -8.27 2.22 -0.72
N LYS A 60 -8.33 1.00 -0.23
CA LYS A 60 -8.33 0.70 1.20
C LYS A 60 -6.89 0.53 1.66
N GLU A 61 -6.48 1.38 2.60
CA GLU A 61 -5.21 1.23 3.30
C GLU A 61 -5.42 0.51 4.63
N SER A 62 -4.46 -0.30 5.04
CA SER A 62 -4.55 -1.06 6.29
C SER A 62 -3.18 -1.17 6.94
N CYS A 63 -3.11 -0.82 8.22
CA CYS A 63 -1.90 -0.88 9.04
C CYS A 63 -2.22 -1.68 10.31
N ASP A 64 -1.47 -2.76 10.54
CA ASP A 64 -1.68 -3.65 11.67
C ASP A 64 -0.37 -4.03 12.36
N GLY A 65 -0.43 -4.13 13.70
CA GLY A 65 0.64 -4.61 14.55
C GLY A 65 0.54 -6.13 14.79
N MET A 66 1.70 -6.79 14.85
CA MET A 66 1.84 -8.21 15.10
C MET A 66 2.86 -8.43 16.23
N GLY A 67 2.43 -9.10 17.30
CA GLY A 67 3.29 -9.53 18.39
C GLY A 67 3.96 -10.89 18.13
N ASP A 68 4.77 -11.32 19.10
CA ASP A 68 5.41 -12.65 19.14
C ASP A 68 6.24 -12.99 17.89
N VAL A 69 6.91 -11.99 17.32
CA VAL A 69 7.77 -12.14 16.14
C VAL A 69 9.21 -12.36 16.59
N SER A 70 9.63 -13.62 16.75
CA SER A 70 10.94 -13.95 17.32
C SER A 70 12.11 -13.31 16.58
N GLU A 71 12.99 -12.66 17.33
CA GLU A 71 14.23 -12.10 16.80
C GLU A 71 15.16 -13.24 16.32
N LYS A 72 15.89 -12.98 15.23
CA LYS A 72 16.91 -13.91 14.73
C LYS A 72 18.28 -13.51 15.22
N HIS A 73 19.11 -14.49 15.56
CA HIS A 73 20.55 -14.27 15.69
C HIS A 73 21.12 -13.66 14.40
N GLY A 74 22.02 -12.70 14.53
CA GLY A 74 22.65 -12.03 13.40
C GLY A 74 23.62 -10.94 13.84
N GLY A 75 24.21 -10.24 12.87
CA GLY A 75 25.08 -9.08 13.12
C GLY A 75 24.36 -7.73 13.04
N GLY A 76 23.02 -7.73 13.07
CA GLY A 76 22.20 -6.52 13.01
C GLY A 76 22.10 -5.80 14.36
N PRO A 77 21.43 -4.63 14.39
CA PRO A 77 21.04 -4.03 15.65
C PRO A 77 20.08 -4.98 16.40
N VAL A 78 19.94 -4.76 17.71
CA VAL A 78 18.88 -5.39 18.49
C VAL A 78 17.55 -4.86 17.97
N ILE A 79 16.62 -5.75 17.65
CA ILE A 79 15.30 -5.38 17.13
C ILE A 79 14.17 -5.90 18.04
N PRO A 80 13.02 -5.20 18.08
CA PRO A 80 11.88 -5.67 18.88
C PRO A 80 11.27 -6.95 18.29
N GLU A 81 10.73 -7.81 19.16
CA GLU A 81 9.97 -9.01 18.77
C GLU A 81 8.52 -8.70 18.35
N LYS A 82 8.32 -7.52 17.77
CA LYS A 82 7.05 -7.01 17.25
C LYS A 82 7.27 -6.45 15.86
N ALA A 83 6.26 -6.58 15.02
CA ALA A 83 6.28 -6.06 13.67
C ALA A 83 5.03 -5.24 13.38
N VAL A 84 5.17 -4.24 12.52
CA VAL A 84 4.05 -3.52 11.92
C VAL A 84 4.08 -3.76 10.42
N ARG A 85 2.91 -4.03 9.87
CA ARG A 85 2.68 -4.18 8.44
C ARG A 85 1.74 -3.09 7.97
N PHE A 86 2.12 -2.43 6.88
CA PHE A 86 1.24 -1.54 6.11
C PHE A 86 0.96 -2.18 4.75
N SER A 87 -0.30 -2.10 4.32
CA SER A 87 -0.79 -2.73 3.11
C SER A 87 -1.86 -1.88 2.42
N ILE A 88 -2.06 -2.13 1.13
CA ILE A 88 -3.09 -1.48 0.32
C ILE A 88 -3.92 -2.53 -0.42
N THR A 89 -5.18 -2.20 -0.69
CA THR A 89 -6.09 -2.98 -1.53
C THR A 89 -6.85 -2.02 -2.43
N ILE A 90 -6.86 -2.28 -3.74
CA ILE A 90 -7.71 -1.56 -4.68
C ILE A 90 -9.13 -2.09 -4.49
N MET A 91 -10.04 -1.23 -4.04
CA MET A 91 -11.42 -1.61 -3.74
C MET A 91 -12.31 -1.47 -4.96
N THR A 92 -12.24 -0.33 -5.64
CA THR A 92 -13.00 -0.08 -6.87
C THR A 92 -12.19 0.75 -7.84
N VAL A 93 -12.46 0.56 -9.12
CA VAL A 93 -12.06 1.48 -10.19
C VAL A 93 -13.33 1.92 -10.88
N SER A 94 -13.45 3.22 -11.06
CA SER A 94 -14.59 3.87 -11.72
C SER A 94 -14.10 4.89 -12.72
N VAL A 95 -14.96 5.27 -13.65
CA VAL A 95 -14.64 6.20 -14.73
C VAL A 95 -15.81 7.14 -14.97
N LEU A 96 -15.50 8.42 -15.17
CA LEU A 96 -16.42 9.44 -15.64
C LEU A 96 -16.04 9.78 -17.08
N ALA A 97 -16.86 9.39 -18.05
CA ALA A 97 -16.62 9.72 -19.45
C ALA A 97 -16.92 11.21 -19.72
N ASP A 98 -16.22 11.81 -20.71
CA ASP A 98 -16.29 13.25 -21.00
C ASP A 98 -17.72 13.75 -21.34
N ASP A 99 -18.57 12.86 -21.86
CA ASP A 99 -19.95 13.16 -22.26
C ASP A 99 -21.01 12.73 -21.22
N GLU A 100 -20.61 12.15 -20.08
CA GLU A 100 -21.51 11.64 -19.05
C GLU A 100 -21.43 12.42 -17.73
N GLU A 101 -22.56 12.54 -17.03
CA GLU A 101 -22.64 13.23 -15.74
C GLU A 101 -22.47 12.29 -14.53
N GLU A 102 -22.53 10.96 -14.75
CA GLU A 102 -22.49 9.96 -13.69
C GLU A 102 -21.27 9.04 -13.82
N GLU A 103 -20.64 8.75 -12.69
CA GLU A 103 -19.46 7.90 -12.62
C GLU A 103 -19.87 6.41 -12.67
N VAL A 104 -19.29 5.66 -13.59
CA VAL A 104 -19.56 4.23 -13.77
C VAL A 104 -18.45 3.42 -13.10
N THR A 105 -18.83 2.48 -12.22
CA THR A 105 -17.88 1.56 -11.60
C THR A 105 -17.60 0.38 -12.53
N ILE A 106 -16.35 0.25 -12.96
CA ILE A 106 -15.89 -0.77 -13.92
C ILE A 106 -15.17 -1.94 -13.24
N PHE A 107 -14.65 -1.74 -12.04
CA PHE A 107 -14.08 -2.81 -11.23
C PHE A 107 -14.54 -2.67 -9.78
N THR A 108 -14.86 -3.80 -9.16
CA THR A 108 -15.08 -3.91 -7.72
C THR A 108 -14.40 -5.18 -7.21
N GLU A 109 -13.54 -5.05 -6.22
CA GLU A 109 -12.86 -6.18 -5.58
C GLU A 109 -13.90 -7.15 -4.99
N PRO A 110 -14.01 -8.39 -5.51
CA PRO A 110 -15.07 -9.31 -5.13
C PRO A 110 -14.93 -9.83 -3.70
N LYS A 111 -13.70 -9.88 -3.16
CA LYS A 111 -13.42 -10.39 -1.81
C LYS A 111 -12.47 -9.44 -1.09
N PRO A 112 -12.95 -8.27 -0.64
CA PRO A 112 -12.11 -7.22 -0.05
C PRO A 112 -11.45 -7.62 1.28
N ASN A 113 -11.92 -8.71 1.90
CA ASN A 113 -11.37 -9.25 3.15
C ASN A 113 -10.49 -10.49 2.92
N SER A 114 -10.23 -10.89 1.67
CA SER A 114 -9.27 -11.94 1.39
C SER A 114 -7.85 -11.43 1.54
N GLU A 115 -6.98 -12.27 2.07
CA GLU A 115 -5.55 -12.05 2.12
C GLU A 115 -4.91 -11.90 0.73
N LEU A 116 -5.55 -12.43 -0.33
CA LEU A 116 -5.05 -12.36 -1.71
C LEU A 116 -5.17 -10.96 -2.33
N SER A 117 -6.17 -10.17 -1.91
CA SER A 117 -6.36 -8.79 -2.38
C SER A 117 -5.56 -7.78 -1.55
N CYS A 118 -4.93 -8.20 -0.46
CA CYS A 118 -4.11 -7.38 0.41
C CYS A 118 -2.66 -7.33 -0.11
N LYS A 119 -2.25 -6.19 -0.70
CA LYS A 119 -0.89 -6.00 -1.23
C LYS A 119 0.00 -5.37 -0.15
N PRO A 120 1.07 -6.05 0.32
CA PRO A 120 1.95 -5.49 1.34
C PRO A 120 2.78 -4.33 0.77
N LEU A 121 2.77 -3.19 1.45
CA LEU A 121 3.52 -2.00 1.05
C LEU A 121 4.79 -1.79 1.90
N CYS A 122 4.67 -1.97 3.22
CA CYS A 122 5.74 -1.73 4.18
C CYS A 122 5.74 -2.81 5.27
N LEU A 123 6.94 -3.29 5.62
CA LEU A 123 7.18 -4.19 6.73
C LEU A 123 8.24 -3.57 7.64
N ILE A 124 7.95 -3.55 8.93
CA ILE A 124 8.76 -2.87 9.94
C ILE A 124 8.85 -3.77 11.18
N PHE A 125 10.05 -3.95 11.73
CA PHE A 125 10.21 -4.43 13.11
C PHE A 125 10.17 -3.25 14.06
N VAL A 126 9.03 -3.05 14.72
CA VAL A 126 8.76 -1.95 15.64
C VAL A 126 7.61 -2.35 16.56
N ASP A 127 7.62 -1.83 17.78
CA ASP A 127 6.44 -1.87 18.65
C ASP A 127 5.45 -0.80 18.20
N GLU A 128 4.19 -1.14 17.95
CA GLU A 128 3.17 -0.16 17.56
C GLU A 128 2.96 0.96 18.59
N SER A 129 3.38 0.73 19.84
CA SER A 129 3.34 1.74 20.91
C SER A 129 4.54 2.72 20.86
N ASP A 130 5.60 2.42 20.11
CA ASP A 130 6.71 3.34 19.86
C ASP A 130 6.34 4.33 18.74
N HIS A 131 5.74 5.43 19.16
CA HIS A 131 5.25 6.48 18.26
C HIS A 131 6.38 7.19 17.51
N GLU A 132 7.56 7.31 18.10
CA GLU A 132 8.69 8.03 17.50
C GLU A 132 9.20 7.26 16.28
N THR A 133 9.55 5.98 16.48
CA THR A 133 10.05 5.12 15.41
C THR A 133 8.98 4.87 14.35
N LEU A 134 7.73 4.63 14.76
CA LEU A 134 6.63 4.38 13.84
C LEU A 134 6.36 5.59 12.93
N THR A 135 6.32 6.79 13.51
CA THR A 135 6.09 8.03 12.74
C THR A 135 7.28 8.33 11.82
N ALA A 136 8.52 8.12 12.28
CA ALA A 136 9.70 8.31 11.45
C ALA A 136 9.72 7.39 10.21
N LEU A 137 9.20 6.16 10.34
CA LEU A 137 9.17 5.19 9.25
C LEU A 137 7.95 5.32 8.33
N LEU A 138 6.78 5.63 8.87
CA LEU A 138 5.55 5.82 8.09
C LEU A 138 5.43 7.22 7.50
N GLY A 139 6.10 8.24 8.06
CA GLY A 139 6.06 9.61 7.54
C GLY A 139 6.31 9.71 6.03
N PRO A 140 7.38 9.07 5.48
CA PRO A 140 7.64 9.04 4.04
C PRO A 140 6.64 8.24 3.18
N ILE A 141 5.65 7.57 3.76
CA ILE A 141 4.54 6.91 3.06
C ILE A 141 3.35 7.88 2.95
N ILE A 142 3.17 8.76 3.95
CA ILE A 142 2.10 9.75 4.03
C ILE A 142 2.45 11.06 3.32
N ALA A 143 3.73 11.32 3.06
CA ALA A 143 4.27 12.56 2.48
C ALA A 143 3.99 12.75 0.98
#